data_AF-A0A8H5G7L3-F1
#
_entry.id   AF-A0A8H5G7L3-F1
#
_cell.length_a   1.000
_cell.length_b   1.000
_cell.length_c   1.000
_cell.angle_alpha   90.00
_cell.angle_beta   90.00
_cell.angle_gamma   90.00
#
_symmetry.space_group_name_H-M   'P 1'
#
loop_
_entity.id
_entity.type
_entity.pdbx_description
1 polymer ?
#
loop_
_entity_poly.entity_id
_entity_poly.type
_entity_poly.pdbx_seq_one_letter_code
_entity_poly.pdbx_strand_id
1 'polypeptide(L)'
;MRSLPGDSYALFSLVSPHGDQGYPGELLTEVLVSLVPSSAGKLGSVVIVYRCRLNGREKVVTSVNLTQHWGFNLEASLSGGKQLEAASVKEHELMIGADYIANLDGYYLPTGEYTPVSIRPSHDFWEPSLIGKFPTSGYNDYFLFDDSLVYPSPRRAGLSDLQSLNLLDDILNHDDIGGPPSVRLESKKAGIALQFFSNQRGVMFYSNFLAEPNNGARKNIHGGSGVTGEGDSYSPWTAAFLEFHEPLAAFLRPENRDGEDTLLASGELYNNFVRLEIEQIARP
;
A
#
# COMPACT_ATOMS: atom_id res chain seq x y z
N MET A 1 14.30 -21.91 1.78
CA MET A 1 13.51 -21.01 2.65
C MET A 1 13.92 -21.24 4.08
N ARG A 2 14.30 -20.17 4.79
CA ARG A 2 14.20 -20.17 6.25
C ARG A 2 12.72 -20.40 6.54
N SER A 3 12.38 -21.43 7.30
CA SER A 3 10.99 -21.57 7.75
C SER A 3 10.74 -20.37 8.65
N LEU A 4 9.83 -19.49 8.23
CA LEU A 4 9.21 -18.57 9.15
C LEU A 4 8.55 -19.41 10.25
N PRO A 5 8.64 -19.00 11.53
CA PRO A 5 7.88 -19.65 12.60
C PRO A 5 6.40 -19.75 12.19
N GLY A 6 5.75 -20.88 12.49
CA GLY A 6 4.35 -21.11 12.09
C GLY A 6 3.39 -20.02 12.56
N ASP A 7 3.72 -19.35 13.67
CA ASP A 7 2.91 -18.29 14.28
C ASP A 7 3.23 -16.88 13.73
N SER A 8 4.19 -16.76 12.81
CA SER A 8 4.62 -15.47 12.26
C SER A 8 4.01 -15.16 10.90
N TYR A 9 3.07 -15.97 10.39
CA TYR A 9 2.38 -15.69 9.14
C TYR A 9 0.97 -16.27 9.08
N ALA A 10 0.15 -15.70 8.21
CA ALA A 10 -1.17 -16.19 7.84
C ALA A 10 -1.36 -16.12 6.33
N LEU A 11 -1.90 -17.18 5.73
CA LEU A 11 -2.25 -17.23 4.32
C LEU A 11 -3.78 -17.19 4.19
N PHE A 12 -4.27 -16.18 3.49
CA PHE A 12 -5.67 -16.03 3.14
C PHE A 12 -5.87 -16.41 1.68
N SER A 13 -7.01 -17.00 1.35
CA SER A 13 -7.36 -17.33 -0.02
C SER A 13 -8.82 -17.00 -0.30
N LEU A 14 -9.07 -16.51 -1.51
CA LEU A 14 -10.39 -16.21 -2.04
C LEU A 14 -10.47 -16.68 -3.49
N VAL A 15 -11.58 -17.30 -3.87
CA VAL A 15 -11.93 -17.56 -5.27
C VAL A 15 -13.04 -16.60 -5.65
N SER A 16 -12.74 -15.68 -6.57
CA SER A 16 -13.74 -14.81 -7.19
C SER A 16 -14.24 -15.52 -8.47
N PRO A 17 -15.52 -15.93 -8.53
CA PRO A 17 -16.03 -16.70 -9.66
C PRO A 17 -16.09 -15.85 -10.93
N HIS A 18 -16.15 -16.50 -12.09
CA HIS A 18 -16.37 -15.80 -13.35
C HIS A 18 -17.61 -14.89 -13.29
N GLY A 19 -17.44 -13.62 -13.65
CA GLY A 19 -18.51 -12.62 -13.66
C GLY A 19 -18.75 -11.93 -12.31
N ASP A 20 -17.98 -12.25 -11.26
CA ASP A 20 -18.05 -11.57 -9.97
C ASP A 20 -17.72 -10.08 -10.14
N GLN A 21 -18.63 -9.22 -9.67
CA GLN A 21 -18.65 -7.77 -9.94
C GLN A 21 -18.46 -7.38 -11.43
N GLY A 22 -18.72 -8.31 -12.37
CA GLY A 22 -18.55 -8.12 -13.81
C GLY A 22 -17.17 -8.49 -14.36
N TYR A 23 -16.22 -8.98 -13.55
CA TYR A 23 -14.88 -9.35 -14.02
C TYR A 23 -14.86 -10.75 -14.68
N PRO A 24 -14.20 -10.90 -15.85
CA PRO A 24 -14.12 -12.19 -16.54
C PRO A 24 -13.10 -13.14 -15.88
N GLY A 25 -13.28 -14.45 -16.09
CA GLY A 25 -12.45 -15.51 -15.51
C GLY A 25 -12.68 -15.77 -14.02
N GLU A 26 -12.47 -17.01 -13.59
CA GLU A 26 -12.42 -17.36 -12.15
C GLU A 26 -11.02 -17.03 -11.63
N LEU A 27 -10.91 -16.09 -10.68
CA LEU A 27 -9.65 -15.63 -10.12
C LEU A 27 -9.42 -16.27 -8.76
N LEU A 28 -8.34 -17.04 -8.63
CA LEU A 28 -7.81 -17.44 -7.32
C LEU A 28 -6.86 -16.35 -6.84
N THR A 29 -7.17 -15.78 -5.68
CA THR A 29 -6.32 -14.83 -4.96
C THR A 29 -5.81 -15.46 -3.68
N GLU A 30 -4.52 -15.27 -3.42
CA GLU A 30 -3.84 -15.66 -2.20
C GLU A 30 -3.11 -14.45 -1.63
N VAL A 31 -3.28 -14.18 -0.34
CA VAL A 31 -2.62 -13.09 0.38
C VAL A 31 -1.87 -13.66 1.56
N LEU A 32 -0.55 -13.57 1.52
CA LEU A 32 0.32 -13.90 2.65
C LEU A 32 0.52 -12.63 3.48
N VAL A 33 0.22 -12.70 4.78
CA VAL A 33 0.61 -11.69 5.76
C VAL A 33 1.66 -12.31 6.67
N SER A 34 2.83 -11.70 6.81
CA SER A 34 3.95 -12.24 7.57
C SER A 34 4.61 -11.17 8.43
N LEU A 35 5.03 -11.59 9.62
CA LEU A 35 5.94 -10.86 10.50
C LEU A 35 7.34 -11.44 10.33
N VAL A 36 8.27 -10.61 9.85
CA VAL A 36 9.68 -10.98 9.70
C VAL A 36 10.45 -10.38 10.88
N PRO A 37 10.98 -11.19 11.79
CA PRO A 37 11.78 -10.67 12.91
C PRO A 37 13.07 -10.06 12.38
N SER A 38 13.59 -9.03 13.05
CA SER A 38 14.89 -8.45 12.71
C SER A 38 15.95 -8.77 13.75
N SER A 39 17.21 -8.79 13.35
CA SER A 39 18.36 -8.75 14.26
C SER A 39 18.67 -7.31 14.70
N ALA A 40 19.39 -7.19 15.82
CA ALA A 40 19.72 -5.96 16.57
C ALA A 40 19.53 -4.60 15.85
N GLY A 41 18.62 -3.76 16.37
CA GLY A 41 18.47 -2.34 16.00
C GLY A 41 17.20 -1.96 15.24
N LYS A 42 16.52 -2.92 14.60
CA LYS A 42 15.18 -2.74 14.01
C LYS A 42 14.13 -3.52 14.80
N LEU A 43 12.87 -3.10 14.73
CA LEU A 43 11.77 -3.78 15.45
C LEU A 43 11.20 -4.99 14.68
N GLY A 44 11.54 -5.15 13.40
CA GLY A 44 11.00 -6.17 12.52
C GLY A 44 10.26 -5.57 11.33
N SER A 45 9.67 -6.44 10.52
CA SER A 45 8.96 -6.06 9.31
C SER A 45 7.60 -6.75 9.23
N VAL A 46 6.63 -6.06 8.63
CA VAL A 46 5.37 -6.64 8.19
C VAL A 46 5.44 -6.78 6.67
N VAL A 47 5.20 -7.99 6.17
CA VAL A 47 5.20 -8.29 4.74
C VAL A 47 3.81 -8.73 4.33
N ILE A 48 3.29 -8.13 3.26
CA ILE A 48 2.07 -8.57 2.59
C ILE A 48 2.44 -8.95 1.16
N VAL A 49 2.11 -10.18 0.74
CA VAL A 49 2.30 -10.65 -0.64
C VAL A 49 0.96 -11.00 -1.23
N TYR A 50 0.64 -10.44 -2.39
CA TYR A 50 -0.55 -10.71 -3.18
C TYR A 50 -0.19 -11.58 -4.38
N ARG A 51 -0.88 -12.70 -4.50
CA ARG A 51 -0.78 -13.57 -5.67
C ARG A 51 -2.14 -13.85 -6.25
N CYS A 52 -2.25 -13.73 -7.58
CA CYS A 52 -3.46 -14.13 -8.27
C CYS A 52 -3.12 -14.97 -9.50
N ARG A 53 -3.98 -15.93 -9.81
CA ARG A 53 -3.97 -16.62 -11.10
C ARG A 53 -5.40 -16.95 -11.52
N LEU A 54 -5.61 -17.00 -12.83
CA LEU A 54 -6.86 -17.50 -13.39
C LEU A 54 -6.91 -19.03 -13.25
N ASN A 55 -8.06 -19.54 -12.81
CA ASN A 55 -8.37 -20.95 -12.81
C ASN A 55 -9.00 -21.37 -14.14
N GLY A 56 -8.94 -22.68 -14.42
CA GLY A 56 -9.57 -23.28 -15.59
C GLY A 56 -8.63 -23.46 -16.78
N ARG A 57 -9.20 -23.96 -17.89
CA ARG A 57 -8.47 -24.28 -19.13
C ARG A 57 -8.78 -23.30 -20.27
N GLU A 58 -9.72 -22.39 -20.05
CA GLU A 58 -10.14 -21.40 -21.04
C GLU A 58 -9.10 -20.28 -21.11
N LYS A 59 -8.90 -19.74 -22.31
CA LYS A 59 -8.05 -18.56 -22.51
C LYS A 59 -8.87 -17.32 -22.21
N VAL A 60 -8.73 -16.81 -20.99
CA VAL A 60 -9.35 -15.57 -20.52
C VAL A 60 -8.31 -14.60 -20.01
N VAL A 61 -8.65 -13.31 -20.03
CA VAL A 61 -7.86 -12.20 -19.47
C VAL A 61 -8.78 -11.42 -18.54
N THR A 62 -8.28 -11.04 -17.37
CA THR A 62 -8.97 -10.19 -16.42
C THR A 62 -8.08 -9.03 -15.97
N SER A 63 -8.64 -7.94 -15.47
CA SER A 63 -7.86 -6.89 -14.84
C SER A 63 -7.71 -7.16 -13.34
N VAL A 64 -6.52 -6.89 -12.80
CA VAL A 64 -6.21 -7.07 -11.37
C VAL A 64 -5.19 -6.03 -10.92
N ASN A 65 -5.53 -5.29 -9.86
CA ASN A 65 -4.65 -4.33 -9.22
C ASN A 65 -4.98 -4.29 -7.72
N LEU A 66 -4.30 -5.13 -6.94
CA LEU A 66 -4.58 -5.29 -5.51
C LEU A 66 -3.78 -4.31 -4.67
N THR A 67 -4.38 -3.88 -3.57
CA THR A 67 -3.74 -3.05 -2.56
C THR A 67 -4.27 -3.41 -1.17
N GLN A 68 -3.64 -2.86 -0.13
CA GLN A 68 -4.16 -2.86 1.23
C GLN A 68 -4.56 -1.44 1.62
N HIS A 69 -5.84 -1.24 1.93
CA HIS A 69 -6.36 0.04 2.40
C HIS A 69 -6.16 0.21 3.92
N TRP A 70 -4.90 0.20 4.35
CA TRP A 70 -4.48 0.39 5.75
C TRP A 70 -4.10 1.84 6.06
N GLY A 71 -4.52 2.32 7.23
CA GLY A 71 -4.24 3.67 7.71
C GLY A 71 -3.26 3.67 8.88
N PHE A 72 -2.27 4.55 8.83
CA PHE A 72 -1.22 4.65 9.83
C PHE A 72 -1.39 5.89 10.71
N ASN A 73 -1.20 5.69 12.01
CA ASN A 73 -1.03 6.76 12.98
C ASN A 73 -0.03 6.32 14.04
N LEU A 74 1.21 6.79 13.91
CA LEU A 74 2.31 6.38 14.79
C LEU A 74 2.18 6.92 16.22
N GLU A 75 1.27 7.87 16.46
CA GLU A 75 1.03 8.47 17.77
C GLU A 75 -0.21 7.90 18.47
N ALA A 76 -0.98 7.04 17.80
CA ALA A 76 -2.22 6.46 18.31
C ALA A 76 -2.07 5.84 19.71
N SER A 77 -0.92 5.23 19.99
CA SER A 77 -0.64 4.56 21.27
C SER A 77 -0.06 5.47 22.35
N LEU A 78 0.34 6.72 22.04
CA LEU A 78 0.95 7.64 23.01
C LEU A 78 -0.06 8.14 24.06
N SER A 79 -1.34 8.19 23.73
CA SER A 79 -2.39 8.73 24.60
C SER A 79 -2.96 7.71 25.60
N GLY A 80 -2.33 6.55 25.77
CA GLY A 80 -2.88 5.45 26.57
C GLY A 80 -4.23 4.95 26.04
N GLY A 81 -4.49 5.11 24.73
CA GLY A 81 -5.68 4.65 24.04
C GLY A 81 -6.95 5.49 24.23
N LYS A 82 -6.90 6.58 25.02
CA LYS A 82 -8.10 7.38 25.36
C LYS A 82 -8.37 8.58 24.46
N GLN A 83 -7.46 8.92 23.54
CA GLN A 83 -7.58 10.14 22.72
C GLN A 83 -7.11 9.96 21.27
N LEU A 84 -7.52 8.87 20.60
CA LEU A 84 -7.29 8.69 19.15
C LEU A 84 -7.78 9.90 18.32
N GLU A 85 -8.85 10.56 18.75
CA GLU A 85 -9.38 11.79 18.13
C GLU A 85 -8.42 13.00 18.23
N ALA A 86 -7.45 13.00 19.16
CA ALA A 86 -6.49 14.09 19.33
C ALA A 86 -5.17 13.88 18.59
N ALA A 87 -4.91 12.65 18.10
CA ALA A 87 -3.66 12.29 17.43
C ALA A 87 -3.80 12.50 15.92
N SER A 88 -3.72 13.75 15.46
CA SER A 88 -3.70 14.02 14.03
C SER A 88 -2.38 13.55 13.38
N VAL A 89 -2.44 13.06 12.14
CA VAL A 89 -1.25 12.70 11.36
C VAL A 89 -0.53 13.90 10.74
N LYS A 90 -1.04 15.12 10.95
CA LYS A 90 -0.45 16.35 10.41
C LYS A 90 0.99 16.59 10.85
N GLU A 91 1.35 16.11 12.05
CA GLU A 91 2.69 16.23 12.61
C GLU A 91 3.64 15.09 12.21
N HIS A 92 3.17 14.14 11.40
CA HIS A 92 4.02 13.09 10.83
C HIS A 92 4.79 13.64 9.64
N GLU A 93 6.06 13.23 9.53
CA GLU A 93 6.89 13.50 8.36
C GLU A 93 6.72 12.36 7.35
N LEU A 94 6.46 12.74 6.09
CA LEU A 94 6.28 11.83 4.97
C LEU A 94 7.36 12.11 3.92
N MET A 95 7.94 11.04 3.39
CA MET A 95 8.74 11.04 2.17
C MET A 95 8.11 10.06 1.19
N ILE A 96 7.99 10.46 -0.07
CA ILE A 96 7.56 9.64 -1.20
C ILE A 96 8.54 9.91 -2.33
N GLY A 97 9.31 8.90 -2.73
CA GLY A 97 10.24 8.99 -3.85
C GLY A 97 9.50 8.81 -5.18
N ALA A 98 8.79 9.86 -5.60
CA ALA A 98 7.95 9.86 -6.78
C ALA A 98 8.32 11.00 -7.72
N ASP A 99 8.39 10.71 -9.02
CA ASP A 99 8.65 11.74 -10.03
C ASP A 99 7.38 12.45 -10.47
N TYR A 100 6.24 11.75 -10.40
CA TYR A 100 4.98 12.23 -10.94
C TYR A 100 3.78 11.98 -10.02
N ILE A 101 2.74 12.79 -10.23
CA ILE A 101 1.40 12.61 -9.68
C ILE A 101 0.41 12.41 -10.84
N ALA A 102 -0.51 11.47 -10.71
CA ALA A 102 -1.58 11.27 -11.69
C ALA A 102 -2.57 12.45 -11.67
N ASN A 103 -2.94 12.94 -12.84
CA ASN A 103 -3.98 13.95 -12.98
C ASN A 103 -5.36 13.27 -12.91
N LEU A 104 -6.21 13.82 -12.05
CA LEU A 104 -7.60 13.40 -11.90
C LEU A 104 -8.54 14.49 -12.44
N ASP A 105 -9.68 14.08 -13.01
CA ASP A 105 -10.76 14.98 -13.38
C ASP A 105 -11.64 15.37 -12.17
N GLY A 106 -12.67 16.17 -12.41
CA GLY A 106 -13.60 16.62 -11.36
C GLY A 106 -14.42 15.50 -10.69
N TYR A 107 -14.38 14.28 -11.21
CA TYR A 107 -15.02 13.09 -10.65
C TYR A 107 -14.00 12.11 -10.04
N TYR A 108 -12.75 12.54 -9.84
CA TYR A 108 -11.64 11.73 -9.35
C TYR A 108 -11.26 10.56 -10.26
N LEU A 109 -11.57 10.65 -11.56
CA LEU A 109 -11.15 9.66 -12.55
C LEU A 109 -9.79 10.05 -13.15
N PRO A 110 -8.89 9.09 -13.40
CA PRO A 110 -7.58 9.38 -13.98
C PRO A 110 -7.71 9.85 -15.43
N THR A 111 -7.14 11.01 -15.74
CA THR A 111 -7.11 11.52 -17.13
C THR A 111 -6.14 10.71 -18.01
N GLY A 112 -5.18 10.02 -17.39
CA GLY A 112 -4.05 9.37 -18.06
C GLY A 112 -2.80 10.26 -18.14
N GLU A 113 -2.91 11.53 -17.76
CA GLU A 113 -1.77 12.45 -17.72
C GLU A 113 -1.09 12.44 -16.36
N TYR A 114 0.19 12.80 -16.35
CA TYR A 114 1.02 12.88 -15.17
C TYR A 114 1.68 14.25 -15.07
N THR A 115 1.65 14.84 -13.88
CA THR A 115 2.36 16.10 -13.60
C THR A 115 3.63 15.80 -12.82
N PRO A 116 4.81 16.32 -13.20
CA PRO A 116 6.01 16.18 -12.39
C PRO A 116 5.84 16.77 -10.99
N VAL A 117 6.28 16.08 -9.94
CA VAL A 117 6.17 16.62 -8.56
C VAL A 117 7.03 17.86 -8.36
N SER A 118 8.14 17.98 -9.08
CA SER A 118 9.08 19.10 -9.01
C SER A 118 8.47 20.45 -9.39
N ILE A 119 7.38 20.45 -10.15
CA ILE A 119 6.60 21.66 -10.48
C ILE A 119 5.35 21.82 -9.61
N ARG A 120 5.14 20.93 -8.63
CA ARG A 120 4.05 20.94 -7.66
C ARG A 120 4.60 20.80 -6.23
N PRO A 121 5.15 21.88 -5.64
CA PRO A 121 5.85 21.82 -4.35
C PRO A 121 5.02 21.28 -3.17
N SER A 122 3.69 21.35 -3.22
CA SER A 122 2.81 20.78 -2.19
C SER A 122 2.73 19.25 -2.21
N HIS A 123 3.20 18.62 -3.28
CA HIS A 123 3.23 17.17 -3.49
C HIS A 123 4.67 16.68 -3.70
N ASP A 124 5.66 17.56 -3.58
CA ASP A 124 7.06 17.18 -3.63
C ASP A 124 7.48 16.66 -2.25
N PHE A 125 7.43 15.34 -2.10
CA PHE A 125 7.80 14.61 -0.89
C PHE A 125 9.14 13.90 -1.04
N TRP A 126 10.01 14.29 -1.98
CA TRP A 126 11.36 13.73 -2.06
C TRP A 126 12.16 13.98 -0.78
N GLU A 127 12.04 15.20 -0.26
CA GLU A 127 12.53 15.56 1.06
C GLU A 127 11.43 15.39 2.12
N PRO A 128 11.71 14.73 3.26
CA PRO A 128 10.74 14.54 4.32
C PRO A 128 10.03 15.84 4.70
N SER A 129 8.69 15.81 4.66
CA SER A 129 7.85 16.98 4.93
C SER A 129 6.66 16.61 5.81
N LEU A 130 6.26 17.54 6.69
CA LEU A 130 5.06 17.37 7.51
C LEU A 130 3.82 17.24 6.62
N ILE A 131 3.00 16.22 6.87
CA ILE A 131 1.72 16.02 6.17
C ILE A 131 0.82 17.26 6.30
N GLY A 132 0.82 17.91 7.47
CA GLY A 132 0.00 19.09 7.72
C GLY A 132 0.44 20.37 7.03
N LYS A 133 1.63 20.38 6.41
CA LYS A 133 2.19 21.58 5.78
C LYS A 133 1.38 22.00 4.55
N PHE A 134 0.82 21.04 3.81
CA PHE A 134 0.09 21.28 2.56
C PHE A 134 -0.95 20.18 2.29
N PRO A 135 -1.84 20.38 1.30
CA PRO A 135 -2.83 21.45 1.32
C PRO A 135 -3.82 21.28 2.51
N THR A 136 -4.53 22.34 2.89
CA THR A 136 -5.56 22.25 3.95
C THR A 136 -6.73 21.34 3.60
N SER A 137 -6.93 21.08 2.31
CA SER A 137 -7.90 20.12 1.78
C SER A 137 -7.39 18.68 1.80
N GLY A 138 -6.15 18.43 2.22
CA GLY A 138 -5.57 17.09 2.28
C GLY A 138 -5.20 16.49 0.94
N TYR A 139 -4.66 15.27 1.05
CA TYR A 139 -4.21 14.44 -0.05
C TYR A 139 -5.19 13.30 -0.31
N ASN A 140 -5.42 13.04 -1.59
CA ASN A 140 -6.08 11.86 -2.14
C ASN A 140 -5.54 11.64 -3.56
N ASP A 141 -4.24 11.40 -3.64
CA ASP A 141 -3.49 11.52 -4.87
C ASP A 141 -2.61 10.29 -5.10
N TYR A 142 -2.52 9.85 -6.35
CA TYR A 142 -1.64 8.78 -6.75
C TYR A 142 -0.28 9.32 -7.17
N PHE A 143 0.76 8.83 -6.51
CA PHE A 143 2.17 9.13 -6.77
C PHE A 143 2.79 7.99 -7.56
N LEU A 144 3.35 8.29 -8.73
CA LEU A 144 4.12 7.36 -9.55
C LEU A 144 5.59 7.45 -9.14
N PHE A 145 6.15 6.33 -8.70
CA PHE A 145 7.52 6.28 -8.17
C PHE A 145 8.57 6.55 -9.24
N ASP A 146 9.73 7.04 -8.79
CA ASP A 146 10.98 6.89 -9.54
C ASP A 146 11.27 5.39 -9.73
N ASP A 147 11.63 4.99 -10.96
CA ASP A 147 11.88 3.59 -11.32
C ASP A 147 12.94 2.92 -10.45
N SER A 148 13.94 3.67 -9.98
CA SER A 148 15.02 3.16 -9.11
C SER A 148 14.56 2.82 -7.70
N LEU A 149 13.37 3.29 -7.29
CA LEU A 149 12.76 3.03 -6.00
C LEU A 149 11.69 1.93 -6.05
N VAL A 150 11.40 1.39 -7.23
CA VAL A 150 10.55 0.21 -7.39
C VAL A 150 11.39 -1.03 -7.19
N TYR A 151 11.00 -1.87 -6.22
CA TYR A 151 11.76 -3.06 -5.89
C TYR A 151 11.83 -4.01 -7.10
N PRO A 152 13.02 -4.52 -7.48
CA PRO A 152 13.22 -5.24 -8.74
C PRO A 152 12.76 -6.71 -8.65
N SER A 153 11.48 -6.93 -8.33
CA SER A 153 10.83 -8.24 -8.32
C SER A 153 9.73 -8.32 -9.39
N PRO A 154 9.67 -9.40 -10.18
CA PRO A 154 8.64 -9.58 -11.21
C PRO A 154 7.21 -9.38 -10.66
N ARG A 155 6.46 -8.45 -11.27
CA ARG A 155 5.04 -8.22 -10.99
C ARG A 155 4.13 -9.25 -11.66
N ARG A 156 4.60 -9.83 -12.76
CA ARG A 156 3.98 -10.92 -13.51
C ARG A 156 5.02 -11.99 -13.81
N ALA A 157 4.62 -13.25 -13.80
CA ALA A 157 5.45 -14.38 -14.19
C ALA A 157 4.61 -15.46 -14.88
N GLY A 158 5.23 -16.28 -15.75
CA GLY A 158 4.56 -17.46 -16.27
C GLY A 158 4.40 -18.53 -15.19
N LEU A 159 3.25 -19.21 -15.15
CA LEU A 159 3.04 -20.33 -14.23
C LEU A 159 4.02 -21.48 -14.49
N SER A 160 4.51 -21.63 -15.72
CA SER A 160 5.57 -22.58 -16.08
C SER A 160 6.90 -22.30 -15.39
N ASP A 161 7.16 -21.05 -15.04
CA ASP A 161 8.47 -20.59 -14.56
C ASP A 161 8.60 -20.73 -13.03
N LEU A 162 7.48 -20.99 -12.34
CA LEU A 162 7.40 -21.10 -10.88
C LEU A 162 8.25 -22.23 -10.29
N GLN A 163 8.64 -23.22 -11.10
CA GLN A 163 9.54 -24.28 -10.65
C GLN A 163 10.99 -23.78 -10.43
N SER A 164 11.37 -22.71 -11.13
CA SER A 164 12.71 -22.12 -11.08
C SER A 164 12.78 -20.76 -10.38
N LEU A 165 11.63 -20.15 -10.08
CA LEU A 165 11.54 -18.83 -9.45
C LEU A 165 11.27 -18.94 -7.95
N ASN A 166 12.05 -18.22 -7.15
CA ASN A 166 11.75 -18.01 -5.73
C ASN A 166 11.49 -16.52 -5.45
N LEU A 167 10.27 -16.08 -5.78
CA LEU A 167 9.86 -14.68 -5.64
C LEU A 167 9.65 -14.23 -4.17
N LEU A 168 9.89 -15.10 -3.19
CA LEU A 168 9.72 -14.79 -1.77
C LEU A 168 11.05 -14.72 -1.00
N ASP A 169 12.15 -15.22 -1.56
CA ASP A 169 13.41 -15.38 -0.82
C ASP A 169 13.90 -14.04 -0.29
N ASP A 170 14.10 -13.10 -1.20
CA ASP A 170 14.62 -11.77 -0.90
C ASP A 170 13.69 -11.02 0.06
N ILE A 171 12.39 -11.26 -0.01
CA ILE A 171 11.37 -10.52 0.74
C ILE A 171 11.18 -11.08 2.16
N LEU A 172 11.33 -12.40 2.39
CA LEU A 172 11.00 -13.04 3.67
C LEU A 172 12.23 -13.50 4.46
N ASN A 173 13.34 -13.82 3.80
CA ASN A 173 14.48 -14.48 4.45
C ASN A 173 15.59 -13.53 4.90
N HIS A 174 15.42 -12.21 4.68
CA HIS A 174 16.39 -11.17 5.01
C HIS A 174 15.82 -10.15 5.99
N ASP A 175 16.65 -9.73 6.95
CA ASP A 175 16.32 -8.72 7.96
C ASP A 175 16.16 -7.31 7.35
N ASP A 176 16.79 -7.08 6.21
CA ASP A 176 16.76 -5.88 5.38
C ASP A 176 16.81 -6.31 3.91
N ILE A 177 16.07 -5.62 3.04
CA ILE A 177 16.05 -5.94 1.61
C ILE A 177 16.93 -5.02 0.76
N GLY A 178 17.69 -4.12 1.40
CA GLY A 178 18.60 -3.18 0.77
C GLY A 178 17.91 -2.06 0.00
N GLY A 179 18.68 -1.01 -0.28
CA GLY A 179 18.23 0.13 -1.07
C GLY A 179 17.40 1.15 -0.28
N PRO A 180 17.15 2.33 -0.87
CA PRO A 180 16.25 3.34 -0.31
C PRO A 180 14.78 2.86 -0.37
N PRO A 181 13.94 3.22 0.62
CA PRO A 181 12.50 2.93 0.57
C PRO A 181 11.79 3.85 -0.44
N SER A 182 10.70 3.36 -1.04
CA SER A 182 9.84 4.18 -1.93
C SER A 182 8.99 5.18 -1.14
N VAL A 183 8.63 4.82 0.10
CA VAL A 183 7.89 5.68 1.03
C VAL A 183 8.48 5.56 2.43
N ARG A 184 8.60 6.67 3.15
CA ARG A 184 8.93 6.70 4.59
C ARG A 184 7.93 7.56 5.35
N LEU A 185 7.37 7.02 6.43
CA LEU A 185 6.46 7.75 7.34
C LEU A 185 7.05 7.76 8.74
N GLU A 186 7.14 8.92 9.37
CA GLU A 186 7.87 9.12 10.62
C GLU A 186 7.07 9.96 11.62
N SER A 187 7.19 9.63 12.91
CA SER A 187 6.83 10.53 14.02
C SER A 187 7.98 10.57 15.03
N LYS A 188 8.66 11.73 15.08
CA LYS A 188 9.70 12.04 16.07
C LYS A 188 9.17 11.95 17.50
N LYS A 189 7.92 12.36 17.71
CA LYS A 189 7.25 12.28 19.01
C LYS A 189 7.03 10.84 19.46
N ALA A 190 6.63 9.95 18.55
CA ALA A 190 6.54 8.52 18.84
C ALA A 190 7.92 7.85 18.96
N GLY A 191 8.93 8.39 18.29
CA GLY A 191 10.25 7.76 18.15
C GLY A 191 10.20 6.54 17.23
N ILE A 192 9.30 6.54 16.23
CA ILE A 192 9.12 5.43 15.29
C ILE A 192 9.10 5.96 13.86
N ALA A 193 9.75 5.24 12.96
CA ALA A 193 9.60 5.40 11.52
C ALA A 193 9.24 4.08 10.84
N LEU A 194 8.52 4.21 9.73
CA LEU A 194 8.06 3.15 8.86
C LEU A 194 8.69 3.34 7.48
N GLN A 195 9.35 2.30 6.97
CA GLN A 195 9.96 2.30 5.64
C GLN A 195 9.26 1.27 4.76
N PHE A 196 8.78 1.69 3.60
CA PHE A 196 8.02 0.83 2.70
C PHE A 196 8.79 0.52 1.43
N PHE A 197 8.72 -0.74 1.04
CA PHE A 197 9.29 -1.29 -0.18
C PHE A 197 8.22 -2.08 -0.91
N SER A 198 8.12 -1.90 -2.21
CA SER A 198 7.16 -2.61 -3.04
C SER A 198 7.71 -2.76 -4.46
N ASN A 199 7.32 -3.83 -5.15
CA ASN A 199 7.53 -3.94 -6.59
C ASN A 199 6.43 -3.24 -7.42
N GLN A 200 5.43 -2.65 -6.76
CA GLN A 200 4.37 -1.86 -7.37
C GLN A 200 4.88 -0.47 -7.75
N ARG A 201 4.28 0.11 -8.80
CA ARG A 201 4.76 1.33 -9.45
C ARG A 201 4.44 2.64 -8.73
N GLY A 202 3.54 2.62 -7.77
CA GLY A 202 3.17 3.83 -7.06
C GLY A 202 2.39 3.57 -5.78
N VAL A 203 1.94 4.68 -5.20
CA VAL A 203 1.14 4.69 -3.98
C VAL A 203 0.05 5.74 -4.10
N MET A 204 -1.18 5.38 -3.74
CA MET A 204 -2.20 6.35 -3.39
C MET A 204 -1.97 6.80 -1.95
N PHE A 205 -1.82 8.11 -1.75
CA PHE A 205 -1.76 8.71 -0.44
C PHE A 205 -3.07 9.42 -0.13
N TYR A 206 -3.83 8.85 0.81
CA TYR A 206 -5.04 9.45 1.35
C TYR A 206 -4.86 9.86 2.81
N SER A 207 -5.01 11.14 3.10
CA SER A 207 -4.75 11.74 4.43
C SER A 207 -5.95 11.67 5.40
N ASN A 208 -6.95 10.84 5.10
CA ASN A 208 -8.22 10.75 5.83
C ASN A 208 -9.02 12.06 5.93
N PHE A 209 -8.75 13.07 5.10
CA PHE A 209 -9.35 14.40 5.27
C PHE A 209 -10.86 14.45 5.00
N LEU A 210 -11.38 13.49 4.21
CA LEU A 210 -12.81 13.38 3.86
C LEU A 210 -13.65 12.64 4.92
N ALA A 211 -13.06 12.20 6.02
CA ALA A 211 -13.79 11.42 7.01
C ALA A 211 -14.94 12.22 7.65
N GLU A 212 -16.11 11.60 7.77
CA GLU A 212 -17.31 12.20 8.35
C GLU A 212 -17.73 11.44 9.61
N PRO A 213 -17.36 11.90 10.82
CA PRO A 213 -17.64 11.23 12.11
C PRO A 213 -19.09 10.77 12.28
N ASN A 214 -20.03 11.56 11.76
CA ASN A 214 -21.47 11.32 11.88
C ASN A 214 -22.01 10.30 10.89
N ASN A 215 -21.25 9.93 9.85
CA ASN A 215 -21.73 9.07 8.77
C ASN A 215 -20.97 7.74 8.68
N GLY A 216 -19.83 7.61 9.37
CA GLY A 216 -19.07 6.37 9.41
C GLY A 216 -19.41 5.47 10.60
N ALA A 217 -18.72 4.33 10.68
CA ALA A 217 -18.71 3.43 11.84
C ALA A 217 -17.26 3.15 12.24
N ARG A 218 -16.91 3.31 13.53
CA ARG A 218 -15.64 2.80 14.07
C ARG A 218 -15.85 1.43 14.69
N LYS A 219 -14.99 0.47 14.33
CA LYS A 219 -15.09 -0.91 14.82
C LYS A 219 -14.97 -0.98 16.36
N ASN A 220 -15.67 -1.94 16.98
CA ASN A 220 -15.62 -2.19 18.43
C ASN A 220 -14.20 -2.41 18.95
N ILE A 221 -13.37 -3.13 18.19
CA ILE A 221 -11.97 -3.38 18.53
C ILE A 221 -11.11 -2.10 18.58
N HIS A 222 -11.59 -1.00 18.00
CA HIS A 222 -10.96 0.32 18.05
C HIS A 222 -11.69 1.28 19.01
N GLY A 223 -12.58 0.75 19.87
CA GLY A 223 -13.35 1.54 20.83
C GLY A 223 -14.50 2.35 20.23
N GLY A 224 -15.00 1.98 19.04
CA GLY A 224 -16.25 2.52 18.50
C GLY A 224 -17.46 1.63 18.78
N SER A 225 -18.63 2.10 18.35
CA SER A 225 -19.94 1.44 18.44
C SER A 225 -20.11 0.31 17.44
N GLY A 226 -19.34 0.33 16.34
CA GLY A 226 -19.53 -0.53 15.18
C GLY A 226 -20.78 -0.20 14.37
N VAL A 227 -21.46 0.91 14.65
CA VAL A 227 -22.74 1.29 14.04
C VAL A 227 -22.55 2.58 13.24
N THR A 228 -23.02 2.56 11.99
CA THR A 228 -23.02 3.72 11.11
C THR A 228 -24.00 4.78 11.64
N GLY A 229 -23.59 6.05 11.70
CA GLY A 229 -24.50 7.13 12.09
C GLY A 229 -24.43 7.55 13.56
N GLU A 230 -23.64 6.86 14.39
CA GLU A 230 -23.55 7.11 15.84
C GLU A 230 -22.66 8.31 16.21
N GLY A 231 -21.97 8.94 15.24
CA GLY A 231 -21.12 10.09 15.54
C GLY A 231 -19.77 9.74 16.17
N ASP A 232 -19.34 8.48 16.09
CA ASP A 232 -18.12 7.99 16.74
C ASP A 232 -17.10 7.36 15.77
N SER A 233 -17.26 7.61 14.47
CA SER A 233 -16.24 7.24 13.50
C SER A 233 -15.02 8.17 13.58
N TYR A 234 -13.91 7.75 12.99
CA TYR A 234 -12.68 8.55 12.98
C TYR A 234 -12.88 9.94 12.38
N SER A 235 -12.35 10.96 13.05
CA SER A 235 -12.27 12.32 12.53
C SER A 235 -11.32 12.47 11.34
N PRO A 236 -11.44 13.55 10.56
CA PRO A 236 -10.45 13.90 9.55
C PRO A 236 -9.01 13.88 10.10
N TRP A 237 -8.06 13.47 9.27
CA TRP A 237 -6.61 13.52 9.57
C TRP A 237 -6.15 12.61 10.71
N THR A 238 -6.92 11.60 11.09
CA THR A 238 -6.50 10.62 12.11
C THR A 238 -5.60 9.51 11.57
N ALA A 239 -5.44 9.39 10.25
CA ALA A 239 -4.62 8.36 9.63
C ALA A 239 -4.06 8.81 8.28
N ALA A 240 -2.86 8.31 7.94
CA ALA A 240 -2.29 8.35 6.61
C ALA A 240 -2.49 6.98 5.95
N PHE A 241 -3.31 6.90 4.92
CA PHE A 241 -3.51 5.69 4.12
C PHE A 241 -2.49 5.65 2.99
N LEU A 242 -1.82 4.50 2.86
CA LEU A 242 -0.75 4.27 1.88
C LEU A 242 -1.05 3.00 1.10
N GLU A 243 -1.65 3.16 -0.06
CA GLU A 243 -2.15 2.07 -0.89
C GLU A 243 -1.23 1.87 -2.08
N PHE A 244 -0.31 0.91 -1.98
CA PHE A 244 0.61 0.57 -3.07
C PHE A 244 -0.14 -0.17 -4.16
N HIS A 245 -0.01 0.31 -5.40
CA HIS A 245 -0.66 -0.28 -6.57
C HIS A 245 -0.05 0.21 -7.89
N GLU A 246 -0.40 -0.46 -8.99
CA GLU A 246 -0.07 -0.03 -10.35
C GLU A 246 -0.89 1.20 -10.75
N PRO A 247 -0.54 1.92 -11.84
CA PRO A 247 -1.25 3.11 -12.28
C PRO A 247 -2.78 3.01 -12.32
N LEU A 248 -3.44 4.12 -11.99
CA LEU A 248 -4.90 4.21 -12.02
C LEU A 248 -5.43 3.90 -13.42
N ALA A 249 -6.40 2.97 -13.51
CA ALA A 249 -7.00 2.53 -14.75
C ALA A 249 -5.98 2.05 -15.83
N ALA A 250 -4.85 1.47 -15.42
CA ALA A 250 -3.78 1.09 -16.34
C ALA A 250 -4.23 0.17 -17.48
N PHE A 251 -5.20 -0.71 -17.24
CA PHE A 251 -5.74 -1.61 -18.27
C PHE A 251 -6.51 -0.90 -19.39
N LEU A 252 -6.91 0.37 -19.21
CA LEU A 252 -7.55 1.19 -20.23
C LEU A 252 -6.55 1.96 -21.10
N ARG A 253 -5.24 1.77 -20.88
CA ARG A 253 -4.16 2.55 -21.49
C ARG A 253 -3.29 1.62 -22.37
N PRO A 254 -3.46 1.61 -23.70
CA PRO A 254 -2.72 0.75 -24.60
C PRO A 254 -1.19 0.88 -24.51
N GLU A 255 -0.69 2.05 -24.12
CA GLU A 255 0.71 2.34 -23.88
C GLU A 255 1.32 1.50 -22.73
N ASN A 256 0.49 1.00 -21.80
CA ASN A 256 0.93 0.18 -20.68
C ASN A 256 1.01 -1.32 -21.03
N ARG A 257 0.58 -1.69 -22.25
CA ARG A 257 0.49 -3.08 -22.68
C ARG A 257 1.84 -3.81 -22.55
N ASP A 258 1.78 -5.05 -22.08
CA ASP A 258 2.92 -5.94 -21.85
C ASP A 258 3.91 -5.40 -20.79
N GLY A 259 3.55 -4.30 -20.11
CA GLY A 259 4.27 -3.69 -18.99
C GLY A 259 3.40 -3.61 -17.74
N GLU A 260 2.78 -2.46 -17.53
CA GLU A 260 2.03 -2.06 -16.32
C GLU A 260 0.50 -2.10 -16.51
N ASP A 261 0.02 -2.75 -17.57
CA ASP A 261 -1.39 -2.79 -17.99
C ASP A 261 -2.37 -3.38 -16.97
N THR A 262 -1.94 -3.90 -15.82
CA THR A 262 -2.80 -4.55 -14.82
C THR A 262 -3.68 -5.68 -15.38
N LEU A 263 -3.32 -6.25 -16.54
CA LEU A 263 -4.01 -7.39 -17.14
C LEU A 263 -3.31 -8.68 -16.73
N LEU A 264 -4.11 -9.68 -16.37
CA LEU A 264 -3.66 -11.03 -16.05
C LEU A 264 -4.29 -12.02 -17.03
N ALA A 265 -3.46 -12.69 -17.81
CA ALA A 265 -3.88 -13.72 -18.75
C ALA A 265 -3.79 -15.13 -18.15
N SER A 266 -4.52 -16.06 -18.77
CA SER A 266 -4.45 -17.48 -18.40
C SER A 266 -3.04 -18.02 -18.61
N GLY A 267 -2.48 -18.67 -17.58
CA GLY A 267 -1.08 -19.15 -17.60
C GLY A 267 -0.09 -18.19 -16.94
N GLU A 268 -0.54 -17.03 -16.44
CA GLU A 268 0.28 -16.07 -15.73
C GLU A 268 -0.04 -16.04 -14.22
N LEU A 269 0.92 -15.55 -13.45
CA LEU A 269 0.83 -15.23 -12.04
C LEU A 269 0.96 -13.72 -11.87
N TYR A 270 -0.04 -13.09 -11.24
CA TYR A 270 0.11 -11.77 -10.62
C TYR A 270 0.91 -11.95 -9.32
N ASN A 271 1.96 -11.15 -9.09
CA ASN A 271 2.84 -11.25 -7.93
C ASN A 271 3.28 -9.86 -7.46
N ASN A 272 2.63 -9.33 -6.42
CA ASN A 272 2.99 -8.03 -5.85
C ASN A 272 3.19 -8.14 -4.34
N PHE A 273 3.97 -7.25 -3.77
CA PHE A 273 4.18 -7.22 -2.32
C PHE A 273 4.32 -5.80 -1.79
N VAL A 274 4.05 -5.67 -0.50
CA VAL A 274 4.48 -4.52 0.30
C VAL A 274 5.22 -5.05 1.51
N ARG A 275 6.45 -4.57 1.72
CA ARG A 275 7.23 -4.81 2.93
C ARG A 275 7.36 -3.49 3.67
N LEU A 276 6.86 -3.48 4.89
CA LEU A 276 6.98 -2.40 5.85
C LEU A 276 8.06 -2.78 6.88
N GLU A 277 9.15 -2.03 6.95
CA GLU A 277 10.15 -2.15 8.00
C GLU A 277 9.94 -1.09 9.09
N ILE A 278 10.10 -1.50 10.35
CA ILE A 278 9.83 -0.66 11.51
C ILE A 278 11.16 -0.32 12.20
N GLU A 279 11.42 0.98 12.30
CA GLU A 279 12.64 1.55 12.89
C GLU A 279 12.31 2.33 14.16
N GLN A 280 13.13 2.16 15.19
CA GLN A 280 13.14 3.05 16.34
C GLN A 280 14.08 4.23 16.04
N ILE A 281 13.57 5.44 16.14
CA ILE A 281 14.33 6.68 15.91
C ILE A 281 14.48 7.48 17.20
N ALA A 282 15.44 8.40 17.21
CA ALA A 282 15.66 9.29 18.35
C ALA A 282 14.42 10.16 18.59
N ARG A 283 14.03 10.27 19.86
CA ARG A 283 13.03 11.25 20.31
C ARG A 283 13.71 12.58 20.59
N PRO A 284 13.05 13.72 20.31
CA PRO A 284 13.54 15.04 20.70
C PRO A 284 13.62 15.21 22.22
#